data_AF-A0A6L7PEX4-F1
#
_entry.id   AF-A0A6L7PEX4-F1
#
_cell.length_a   1.000
_cell.length_b   1.000
_cell.length_c   1.000
_cell.angle_alpha   90.00
_cell.angle_beta   90.00
_cell.angle_gamma   90.00
#
_symmetry.space_group_name_H-M   'P 1'
#
loop_
_entity.id
_entity.type
_entity.pdbx_description
1 polymer ?
#
loop_
_entity_poly.entity_id
_entity_poly.type
_entity_poly.pdbx_seq_one_letter_code
_entity_poly.pdbx_strand_id
1 'polypeptide(L)'
;MTTEPSAEARPRFVQVAVNSGRPTFMTFSYRVAPGREVEPGEVVHVPFGRRELQGVVVEAPTDLPGYAGDIRELLPPVEGAPRLDATQLRLASWIAKYYLAPPWEAHALMLPPGAGERPRTLVVRGYAERPATLSERQERLYELLDDTPREVNELRAAVGARGFDATLGALARRGLAERRYELARPRGRPRIV
;
A
#
# COMPACT_ATOMS: atom_id res chain seq x y z
N MET A 1 24.75 -32.82 -13.04
CA MET A 1 24.12 -31.61 -13.61
C MET A 1 23.53 -30.86 -12.45
N THR A 2 24.35 -29.99 -11.85
CA THR A 2 24.06 -29.30 -10.59
C THR A 2 23.11 -28.15 -10.88
N THR A 3 21.89 -28.23 -10.39
CA THR A 3 20.92 -27.14 -10.45
C THR A 3 21.44 -26.03 -9.54
N GLU A 4 21.87 -24.92 -10.13
CA GLU A 4 22.21 -23.70 -9.40
C GLU A 4 20.98 -23.23 -8.62
N PRO A 5 21.12 -22.87 -7.33
CA PRO A 5 20.02 -22.25 -6.59
C PRO A 5 19.75 -20.88 -7.22
N SER A 6 18.54 -20.72 -7.76
CA SER A 6 17.98 -19.44 -8.19
C SER A 6 18.28 -18.37 -7.14
N ALA A 7 18.99 -17.31 -7.53
CA ALA A 7 19.39 -16.20 -6.67
C ALA A 7 18.23 -15.78 -5.76
N GLU A 8 18.34 -16.07 -4.46
CA GLU A 8 17.43 -15.56 -3.44
C GLU A 8 17.42 -14.04 -3.55
N ALA A 9 16.29 -13.49 -3.99
CA ALA A 9 16.12 -12.05 -4.15
C ALA A 9 16.38 -11.38 -2.80
N ARG A 10 17.50 -10.65 -2.68
CA ARG A 10 17.84 -9.93 -1.45
C ARG A 10 16.67 -9.02 -1.05
N PRO A 11 16.31 -8.96 0.23
CA PRO A 11 15.23 -8.11 0.69
C PRO A 11 15.55 -6.65 0.35
N ARG A 12 14.71 -6.03 -0.47
CA ARG A 12 14.82 -4.61 -0.83
C ARG A 12 13.97 -3.80 0.13
N PHE A 13 14.51 -2.68 0.57
CA PHE A 13 13.81 -1.73 1.44
C PHE A 13 13.59 -0.40 0.74
N VAL A 14 12.63 0.37 1.25
CA VAL A 14 12.36 1.73 0.80
C VAL A 14 12.16 2.65 1.99
N GLN A 15 12.52 3.93 1.82
CA GLN A 15 12.19 4.99 2.77
C GLN A 15 10.94 5.72 2.29
N VAL A 16 9.96 5.85 3.18
CA VAL A 16 8.66 6.44 2.88
C VAL A 16 8.40 7.62 3.79
N ALA A 17 8.04 8.76 3.20
CA ALA A 17 7.45 9.89 3.91
C ALA A 17 5.95 9.61 4.12
N VAL A 18 5.51 9.42 5.36
CA VAL A 18 4.16 8.92 5.69
C VAL A 18 3.22 10.02 6.17
N ASN A 19 1.99 10.02 5.66
CA ASN A 19 0.90 10.88 6.12
C ASN A 19 0.33 10.42 7.48
N SER A 20 1.07 10.65 8.56
CA SER A 20 0.63 10.27 9.92
C SER A 20 -0.53 11.12 10.46
N GLY A 21 -0.89 12.22 9.77
CA GLY A 21 -1.85 13.22 10.22
C GLY A 21 -1.31 14.15 11.32
N ARG A 22 -0.02 14.02 11.66
CA ARG A 22 0.71 14.93 12.55
C ARG A 22 2.10 15.19 11.94
N PRO A 23 2.66 16.39 12.11
CA PRO A 23 4.03 16.69 11.70
C PRO A 23 5.02 15.63 12.20
N THR A 24 5.67 14.93 11.28
CA THR A 24 6.69 13.91 11.56
C THR A 24 7.91 14.21 10.72
N PHE A 25 9.06 14.44 11.34
CA PHE A 25 10.29 14.86 10.66
C PHE A 25 11.20 13.70 10.24
N MET A 26 10.65 12.49 10.19
CA MET A 26 11.37 11.26 9.84
C MET A 26 10.66 10.54 8.70
N THR A 27 11.42 9.78 7.94
CA THR A 27 10.91 8.77 7.01
C THR A 27 10.89 7.42 7.70
N PHE A 28 10.10 6.50 7.16
CA PHE A 28 9.90 5.17 7.71
C PHE A 28 10.33 4.12 6.69
N SER A 29 11.02 3.09 7.17
CA SER A 29 11.54 2.02 6.33
C SER A 29 10.54 0.89 6.19
N TYR A 30 10.33 0.41 4.97
CA TYR A 30 9.42 -0.68 4.66
C TYR A 30 10.09 -1.71 3.75
N ARG A 31 9.71 -2.98 3.92
CA ARG A 31 10.15 -4.08 3.05
C ARG A 31 9.33 -4.08 1.77
N VAL A 32 9.99 -4.34 0.64
CA VAL A 32 9.35 -4.57 -0.65
C VAL A 32 9.15 -6.07 -0.84
N ALA A 33 7.93 -6.45 -1.21
CA ALA A 33 7.60 -7.85 -1.51
C ALA A 33 8.46 -8.39 -2.67
N PRO A 34 8.84 -9.69 -2.66
CA PRO A 34 9.57 -10.31 -3.77
C PRO A 34 8.83 -10.10 -5.11
N GLY A 35 9.57 -9.74 -6.16
CA GLY A 35 9.00 -9.49 -7.49
C GLY A 35 8.30 -8.14 -7.67
N ARG A 36 8.09 -7.35 -6.60
CA ARG A 36 7.63 -5.97 -6.71
C ARG A 36 8.82 -5.04 -6.96
N GLU A 37 8.68 -4.18 -7.96
CA GLU A 37 9.55 -3.04 -8.17
C GLU A 37 8.88 -1.78 -7.59
N VAL A 38 9.70 -0.93 -6.96
CA VAL A 38 9.26 0.31 -6.35
C VAL A 38 10.30 1.36 -6.67
N GLU A 39 9.86 2.50 -7.19
CA GLU A 39 10.75 3.59 -7.57
C GLU A 39 10.53 4.82 -6.68
N PRO A 40 11.55 5.69 -6.50
CA PRO A 40 11.35 6.98 -5.87
C PRO A 40 10.23 7.77 -6.56
N GLY A 41 9.42 8.44 -5.73
CA GLY A 41 8.26 9.23 -6.13
C GLY A 41 6.96 8.45 -6.20
N GLU A 42 6.99 7.12 -6.10
CA GLU A 42 5.78 6.30 -6.05
C GLU A 42 4.97 6.63 -4.80
N VAL A 43 3.68 6.84 -4.99
CA VAL A 43 2.71 6.96 -3.92
C VAL A 43 2.29 5.57 -3.48
N VAL A 44 2.57 5.26 -2.21
CA VAL A 44 2.37 3.92 -1.63
C VAL A 44 1.44 3.98 -0.43
N HIS A 45 0.92 2.81 -0.05
CA HIS A 45 0.27 2.63 1.24
C HIS A 45 1.10 1.74 2.14
N VAL A 46 1.10 2.10 3.42
CA VAL A 46 1.95 1.48 4.41
C VAL A 46 1.17 1.15 5.68
N PRO A 47 1.47 0.01 6.33
CA PRO A 47 0.96 -0.26 7.65
C PRO A 47 1.65 0.65 8.68
N PHE A 48 0.88 1.40 9.46
CA PHE A 48 1.37 2.33 10.47
C PHE A 48 0.61 2.13 11.80
N GLY A 49 1.21 1.36 12.72
CA GLY A 49 0.54 0.94 13.95
C GLY A 49 -0.69 0.08 13.65
N ARG A 50 -1.89 0.57 14.00
CA ARG A 50 -3.19 -0.08 13.72
C ARG A 50 -3.91 0.49 12.49
N ARG A 51 -3.27 1.43 11.78
CA ARG A 51 -3.84 2.15 10.64
C ARG A 51 -3.07 1.82 9.38
N GLU A 52 -3.73 2.01 8.24
CA GLU A 52 -3.09 2.05 6.93
C GLU A 52 -3.04 3.52 6.50
N LEU A 53 -1.87 3.97 6.06
CA LEU A 53 -1.63 5.36 5.71
C LEU A 53 -0.98 5.45 4.34
N GLN A 54 -1.19 6.58 3.69
CA GLN A 54 -0.50 6.92 2.45
C GLN A 54 0.90 7.44 2.75
N GLY A 55 1.81 7.22 1.83
CA GLY A 55 3.13 7.85 1.84
C GLY A 55 3.70 8.00 0.44
N VAL A 56 4.82 8.70 0.35
CA VAL A 56 5.62 8.83 -0.87
C VAL A 56 6.96 8.16 -0.63
N VAL A 57 7.36 7.30 -1.55
CA VAL A 57 8.71 6.71 -1.55
C VAL A 57 9.72 7.81 -1.87
N VAL A 58 10.58 8.14 -0.92
CA VAL A 58 11.61 9.17 -1.11
C VAL A 58 12.94 8.57 -1.58
N GLU A 59 13.19 7.32 -1.20
CA GLU A 59 14.42 6.59 -1.52
C GLU A 59 14.11 5.11 -1.71
N ALA A 60 14.57 4.57 -2.83
CA ALA A 60 14.41 3.17 -3.23
C ALA A 60 15.38 2.81 -4.36
N PRO A 61 15.83 1.54 -4.45
CA PRO A 61 15.86 0.53 -3.39
C PRO A 61 17.05 0.75 -2.44
N THR A 62 16.89 0.41 -1.16
CA THR A 62 17.97 0.38 -0.18
C THR A 62 18.21 -1.03 0.34
N ASP A 63 19.48 -1.40 0.50
CA ASP A 63 19.88 -2.71 1.05
C ASP A 63 19.86 -2.74 2.59
N LEU A 64 19.84 -1.56 3.22
CA LEU A 64 19.89 -1.41 4.67
C LEU A 64 18.69 -0.59 5.15
N PRO A 65 17.79 -1.18 5.96
CA PRO A 65 16.61 -0.49 6.45
C PRO A 65 16.88 0.49 7.60
N GLY A 66 18.14 0.72 8.00
CA GLY A 66 18.50 1.59 9.13
C GLY A 66 18.03 1.11 10.51
N TYR A 67 17.28 0.00 10.57
CA TYR A 67 16.70 -0.58 11.77
C TYR A 67 16.84 -2.10 11.75
N ALA A 68 17.28 -2.70 12.86
CA ALA A 68 17.58 -4.14 12.96
C ALA A 68 16.40 -5.01 13.44
N GLY A 69 15.22 -4.43 13.69
CA GLY A 69 14.03 -5.17 14.12
C GLY A 69 13.13 -5.61 12.97
N ASP A 70 11.92 -6.08 13.32
CA ASP A 70 10.94 -6.51 12.31
C ASP A 70 10.38 -5.31 11.53
N ILE A 71 10.67 -5.30 10.24
CA ILE A 71 10.24 -4.25 9.31
C ILE A 71 9.00 -4.73 8.59
N ARG A 72 7.97 -3.89 8.62
CA ARG A 72 6.71 -4.19 7.95
C ARG A 72 6.87 -4.08 6.44
N GLU A 73 6.10 -4.89 5.73
CA GLU A 73 6.03 -4.84 4.27
C GLU A 73 5.10 -3.71 3.80
N LEU A 74 5.38 -3.16 2.62
CA LEU A 74 4.46 -2.27 1.91
C LEU A 74 3.14 -2.97 1.63
N LEU A 75 2.03 -2.23 1.66
CA LEU A 75 0.76 -2.75 1.17
C LEU A 75 0.79 -2.88 -0.36
N PRO A 76 -0.05 -3.74 -0.96
CA PRO A 76 -0.18 -3.87 -2.42
C PRO A 76 -0.29 -2.51 -3.13
N PRO A 77 0.22 -2.40 -4.37
CA PRO A 77 0.22 -1.15 -5.13
C PRO A 77 -1.21 -0.64 -5.34
N VAL A 78 -1.33 0.68 -5.46
CA VAL A 78 -2.59 1.34 -5.80
C VAL A 78 -2.62 1.59 -7.30
N GLU A 79 -3.64 1.07 -7.96
CA GLU A 79 -3.81 1.26 -9.41
C GLU A 79 -4.06 2.75 -9.72
N GLY A 80 -3.33 3.28 -10.70
CA GLY A 80 -3.44 4.67 -11.12
C GLY A 80 -2.89 5.70 -10.13
N ALA A 81 -2.15 5.28 -9.09
CA ALA A 81 -1.51 6.22 -8.16
C ALA A 81 -0.63 7.26 -8.89
N PRO A 82 -0.72 8.55 -8.54
CA PRO A 82 0.18 9.55 -9.10
C PRO A 82 1.61 9.25 -8.64
N ARG A 83 2.57 9.68 -9.46
CA ARG A 83 4.00 9.54 -9.16
C ARG A 83 4.66 10.90 -9.27
N LEU A 84 5.54 11.20 -8.31
CA LEU A 84 6.42 12.36 -8.41
C LEU A 84 7.58 12.04 -9.34
N ASP A 85 7.87 12.95 -10.25
CA ASP A 85 9.10 12.88 -11.04
C ASP A 85 10.34 13.24 -10.19
N ALA A 86 11.52 13.03 -10.77
CA ALA A 86 12.79 13.28 -10.08
C ALA A 86 12.98 14.76 -9.70
N THR A 87 12.45 15.70 -10.48
CA THR A 87 12.55 17.14 -10.19
C THR A 87 11.64 17.52 -9.02
N GLN A 88 10.40 17.02 -9.01
CA GLN A 88 9.46 17.19 -7.91
C GLN A 88 10.01 16.60 -6.59
N LEU A 89 10.60 15.40 -6.64
CA LEU A 89 11.25 14.78 -5.49
C LEU A 89 12.42 15.62 -4.94
N ARG A 90 13.30 16.11 -5.82
CA ARG A 90 14.42 16.96 -5.42
C ARG A 90 13.95 18.27 -4.82
N LEU A 91 12.92 18.89 -5.40
CA LEU A 91 12.34 20.13 -4.88
C LEU A 91 11.69 19.90 -3.51
N ALA A 92 10.85 18.88 -3.36
CA ALA A 92 10.24 18.51 -2.09
C ALA A 92 11.29 18.20 -1.01
N SER A 93 12.33 17.46 -1.36
CA SER A 93 13.45 17.16 -0.46
C SER A 93 14.22 18.43 -0.06
N TRP A 94 14.41 19.36 -0.99
CA TRP A 94 15.03 20.66 -0.70
C TRP A 94 14.16 21.49 0.25
N ILE A 95 12.84 21.55 0.02
CA ILE A 95 11.89 22.25 0.91
C ILE A 95 11.95 21.66 2.32
N ALA A 96 11.86 20.34 2.43
CA ALA A 96 11.92 19.64 3.71
C ALA A 96 13.21 19.95 4.47
N LYS A 97 14.36 19.93 3.78
CA LYS A 97 15.66 20.20 4.39
C LYS A 97 15.87 21.68 4.75
N TYR A 98 15.51 22.59 3.85
CA TYR A 98 15.77 24.02 3.99
C TYR A 98 14.85 24.66 5.03
N TYR A 99 13.56 24.32 5.01
CA TYR A 99 12.56 24.87 5.93
C TYR A 99 12.33 24.01 7.16
N LEU A 100 13.09 22.92 7.32
CA LEU A 100 12.87 21.91 8.35
C LEU A 100 11.39 21.46 8.37
N ALA A 101 10.78 21.33 7.19
CA ALA A 101 9.39 20.93 7.07
C ALA A 101 9.26 19.39 7.15
N PRO A 102 8.17 18.85 7.71
CA PRO A 102 7.91 17.41 7.70
C PRO A 102 7.97 16.84 6.28
N PRO A 103 8.68 15.72 6.04
CA PRO A 103 8.86 15.17 4.70
C PRO A 103 7.55 14.93 3.95
N TRP A 104 6.54 14.37 4.61
CA TRP A 104 5.23 14.14 3.96
C TRP A 104 4.62 15.45 3.45
N GLU A 105 4.62 16.51 4.27
CA GLU A 105 4.00 17.78 3.92
C GLU A 105 4.72 18.44 2.75
N ALA A 106 6.05 18.39 2.71
CA ALA A 106 6.82 18.91 1.59
C ALA A 106 6.57 18.13 0.28
N HIS A 107 6.46 16.80 0.33
CA HIS A 107 6.18 15.97 -0.84
C HIS A 107 4.74 16.06 -1.30
N ALA A 108 3.80 16.25 -0.38
CA ALA A 108 2.38 16.39 -0.69
C ALA A 108 2.07 17.63 -1.53
N LEU A 109 2.89 18.69 -1.45
CA LEU A 109 2.77 19.88 -2.31
C LEU A 109 2.94 19.57 -3.80
N MET A 110 3.62 18.47 -4.15
CA MET A 110 3.87 18.07 -5.53
C MET A 110 2.77 17.14 -6.08
N LEU A 111 1.86 16.69 -5.22
CA LEU A 111 0.82 15.75 -5.59
C LEU A 111 -0.44 16.47 -6.11
N PRO A 112 -1.20 15.84 -7.02
CA PRO A 112 -2.49 16.39 -7.45
C PRO A 112 -3.49 16.45 -6.28
N PRO A 113 -4.49 17.34 -6.35
CA PRO A 113 -5.55 17.40 -5.34
C PRO A 113 -6.26 16.04 -5.21
N GLY A 114 -6.50 15.61 -3.97
CA GLY A 114 -7.02 14.28 -3.65
C GLY A 114 -5.94 13.26 -3.29
N ALA A 115 -4.67 13.54 -3.59
CA ALA A 115 -3.58 12.81 -2.99
C ALA A 115 -3.50 13.15 -1.48
N GLY A 116 -3.46 12.12 -0.63
CA GLY A 116 -3.69 12.22 0.80
C GLY A 116 -5.00 11.53 1.24
N GLU A 117 -5.94 11.29 0.31
CA GLU A 117 -7.18 10.57 0.61
C GLU A 117 -6.94 9.08 0.84
N ARG A 118 -7.73 8.48 1.73
CA ARG A 118 -7.66 7.03 1.96
C ARG A 118 -8.13 6.32 0.68
N PRO A 119 -7.35 5.37 0.14
CA PRO A 119 -7.73 4.60 -1.03
C PRO A 119 -8.93 3.74 -0.68
N ARG A 120 -9.71 3.39 -1.69
CA ARG A 120 -10.74 2.37 -1.55
C ARG A 120 -10.04 1.02 -1.54
N THR A 121 -10.29 0.24 -0.50
CA THR A 121 -9.84 -1.16 -0.46
C THR A 121 -10.90 -2.01 -1.13
N LEU A 122 -10.56 -2.53 -2.30
CA LEU A 122 -11.37 -3.43 -3.08
C LEU A 122 -10.88 -4.86 -2.86
N VAL A 123 -11.79 -5.82 -2.93
CA VAL A 123 -11.48 -7.24 -2.87
C VAL A 123 -12.05 -7.91 -4.10
N VAL A 124 -11.23 -8.74 -4.75
CA VAL A 124 -11.61 -9.62 -5.86
C VAL A 124 -11.34 -11.07 -5.49
N ARG A 125 -11.93 -12.00 -6.26
CA ARG A 125 -11.63 -13.42 -6.14
C ARG A 125 -10.16 -13.66 -6.50
N GLY A 126 -9.46 -14.41 -5.65
CA GLY A 126 -8.11 -14.85 -5.96
C GLY A 126 -8.11 -16.07 -6.86
N TYR A 127 -6.99 -16.30 -7.57
CA TYR A 127 -6.87 -17.36 -8.57
C TYR A 127 -6.51 -18.74 -8.01
N ALA A 128 -6.29 -18.87 -6.69
CA ALA A 128 -5.99 -20.15 -6.09
C ALA A 128 -7.17 -21.13 -6.17
N GLU A 129 -6.86 -22.41 -6.32
CA GLU A 129 -7.88 -23.47 -6.38
C GLU A 129 -8.68 -23.52 -5.08
N ARG A 130 -10.01 -23.64 -5.20
CA ARG A 130 -10.90 -23.69 -4.04
C ARG A 130 -10.57 -24.92 -3.20
N PRO A 131 -10.22 -24.75 -1.91
CA PRO A 131 -9.95 -25.87 -1.04
C PRO A 131 -11.25 -26.61 -0.67
N ALA A 132 -11.14 -27.91 -0.38
CA ALA A 132 -12.27 -28.75 0.01
C ALA A 132 -12.93 -28.32 1.33
N THR A 133 -12.22 -27.59 2.20
CA THR A 133 -12.73 -27.12 3.49
C THR A 133 -12.50 -25.61 3.68
N LEU A 134 -13.63 -24.91 3.81
CA LEU A 134 -13.73 -23.53 4.29
C LEU A 134 -14.67 -23.53 5.49
N SER A 135 -14.45 -22.61 6.44
CA SER A 135 -15.47 -22.37 7.46
C SER A 135 -16.68 -21.69 6.82
N GLU A 136 -17.86 -21.81 7.42
CA GLU A 136 -19.10 -21.20 6.92
C GLU A 136 -18.93 -19.69 6.62
N ARG A 137 -18.17 -18.98 7.46
CA ARG A 137 -17.87 -17.55 7.25
C ARG A 137 -16.89 -17.31 6.10
N GLN A 138 -15.87 -18.16 5.93
CA GLN A 138 -14.93 -18.09 4.80
C GLN A 138 -15.64 -18.37 3.49
N GLU A 139 -16.53 -19.37 3.48
CA GLU A 139 -17.32 -19.76 2.33
C GLU A 139 -18.26 -18.64 1.92
N ARG A 140 -19.00 -18.06 2.87
CA ARG A 140 -19.89 -16.93 2.59
C ARG A 140 -19.14 -15.71 2.03
N LEU A 141 -17.95 -15.40 2.54
CA LEU A 141 -17.14 -14.32 1.98
C LEU A 141 -16.61 -14.68 0.58
N TYR A 142 -16.13 -15.92 0.39
CA TYR A 142 -15.58 -16.39 -0.88
C TYR A 142 -16.64 -16.39 -2.00
N GLU A 143 -17.87 -16.82 -1.70
CA GLU A 143 -18.98 -16.83 -2.67
C GLU A 143 -19.43 -15.41 -3.09
N LEU A 144 -19.18 -14.39 -2.26
CA LEU A 144 -19.45 -12.98 -2.62
C LEU A 144 -18.36 -12.37 -3.51
N LEU A 145 -17.18 -12.98 -3.58
CA LEU A 145 -16.08 -12.49 -4.40
C LEU A 145 -16.21 -13.05 -5.82
N ASP A 146 -16.07 -12.18 -6.80
CA ASP A 146 -16.01 -12.52 -8.23
C ASP A 146 -14.86 -11.69 -8.87
N ASP A 147 -14.79 -11.64 -10.20
CA ASP A 147 -13.76 -10.84 -10.91
C ASP A 147 -14.01 -9.32 -10.79
N THR A 148 -15.18 -8.91 -10.31
CA THR A 148 -15.55 -7.51 -10.09
C THR A 148 -15.01 -7.03 -8.75
N PRO A 149 -14.21 -5.94 -8.71
CA PRO A 149 -13.76 -5.35 -7.47
C PRO A 149 -14.92 -4.87 -6.59
N ARG A 150 -15.01 -5.36 -5.35
CA ARG A 150 -16.02 -4.95 -4.36
C ARG A 150 -15.39 -4.23 -3.18
N GLU A 151 -16.02 -3.17 -2.66
CA GLU A 151 -15.48 -2.44 -1.51
C GLU A 151 -15.49 -3.32 -0.24
N VAL A 152 -14.39 -3.29 0.52
CA VAL A 152 -14.24 -4.01 1.80
C VAL A 152 -15.40 -3.70 2.76
N ASN A 153 -15.89 -2.47 2.76
CA ASN A 153 -16.97 -2.06 3.67
C ASN A 153 -18.32 -2.69 3.28
N GLU A 154 -18.59 -2.88 1.98
CA GLU A 154 -19.80 -3.56 1.50
C GLU A 154 -19.77 -5.04 1.86
N LEU A 155 -18.63 -5.70 1.64
CA LEU A 155 -18.42 -7.10 2.03
C LEU A 155 -18.54 -7.28 3.55
N ARG A 156 -17.98 -6.36 4.33
CA ARG A 156 -18.07 -6.36 5.79
C ARG A 156 -19.51 -6.19 6.27
N ALA A 157 -20.30 -5.35 5.60
CA ALA A 157 -21.72 -5.19 5.91
C ALA A 157 -22.53 -6.47 5.58
N ALA A 158 -22.21 -7.15 4.48
CA ALA A 158 -22.91 -8.36 4.04
C ALA A 158 -22.59 -9.62 4.87
N VAL A 159 -21.34 -9.80 5.29
CA VAL A 159 -20.87 -10.99 6.05
C VAL A 159 -20.90 -10.77 7.56
N GLY A 160 -20.90 -9.51 8.00
CA GLY A 160 -20.84 -9.10 9.39
C GLY A 160 -19.42 -8.74 9.86
N ALA A 161 -19.32 -7.68 10.69
CA ALA A 161 -18.04 -7.10 11.07
C ALA A 161 -17.17 -8.00 11.97
N ARG A 162 -17.79 -8.86 12.80
CA ARG A 162 -17.06 -9.66 13.79
C ARG A 162 -16.24 -10.76 13.11
N GLY A 163 -14.91 -10.65 13.21
CA GLY A 163 -13.97 -11.61 12.62
C GLY A 163 -13.81 -11.49 11.11
N PHE A 164 -14.33 -10.43 10.48
CA PHE A 164 -14.19 -10.18 9.05
C PHE A 164 -12.72 -10.07 8.64
N ASP A 165 -11.95 -9.23 9.32
CA ASP A 165 -10.54 -8.98 8.95
C ASP A 165 -9.68 -10.24 9.05
N ALA A 166 -9.92 -11.08 10.07
CA ALA A 166 -9.26 -12.37 10.23
C ALA A 166 -9.63 -13.36 9.10
N THR A 167 -10.91 -13.36 8.70
CA THR A 167 -11.42 -14.21 7.61
C THR A 167 -10.81 -13.79 6.27
N LEU A 168 -10.87 -12.49 5.95
CA LEU A 168 -10.30 -11.92 4.73
C LEU A 168 -8.78 -12.12 4.69
N GLY A 169 -8.08 -11.92 5.81
CA GLY A 169 -6.65 -12.21 5.93
C GLY A 169 -6.31 -13.69 5.71
N ALA A 170 -7.15 -14.62 6.19
CA ALA A 170 -6.96 -16.04 5.95
C ALA A 170 -7.18 -16.41 4.47
N LEU A 171 -8.22 -15.90 3.82
CA LEU A 171 -8.46 -16.12 2.38
C LEU A 171 -7.34 -15.50 1.53
N ALA A 172 -6.88 -14.30 1.86
CA ALA A 172 -5.80 -13.63 1.15
C ALA A 172 -4.48 -14.40 1.26
N ARG A 173 -4.13 -14.90 2.45
CA ARG A 173 -2.93 -15.75 2.63
C ARG A 173 -2.99 -17.06 1.84
N ARG A 174 -4.19 -17.56 1.57
CA ARG A 174 -4.41 -18.77 0.75
C ARG A 174 -4.54 -18.47 -0.74
N GLY A 175 -4.41 -17.21 -1.15
CA GLY A 175 -4.58 -16.79 -2.55
C GLY A 175 -6.03 -16.89 -3.07
N LEU A 176 -7.01 -17.03 -2.17
CA LEU A 176 -8.45 -17.15 -2.50
C LEU A 176 -9.15 -15.79 -2.60
N ALA A 177 -8.51 -14.74 -2.10
CA ALA A 177 -8.96 -13.37 -2.20
C ALA A 177 -7.75 -12.48 -2.47
N GLU A 178 -7.91 -11.47 -3.32
CA GLU A 178 -6.87 -10.49 -3.59
C GLU A 178 -7.37 -9.10 -3.19
N ARG A 179 -6.55 -8.34 -2.47
CA ARG A 179 -6.84 -6.94 -2.16
C ARG A 179 -6.27 -6.07 -3.25
N ARG A 180 -7.14 -5.25 -3.86
CA ARG A 180 -6.76 -4.18 -4.78
C ARG A 180 -7.02 -2.84 -4.13
N TYR A 181 -6.18 -1.88 -4.40
CA TYR A 181 -6.36 -0.52 -3.92
C TYR A 181 -6.60 0.38 -5.12
N GLU A 182 -7.69 1.14 -5.08
CA GLU A 182 -8.01 2.16 -6.08
C GLU A 182 -7.98 3.53 -5.41
N LEU A 183 -7.51 4.55 -6.13
CA LEU A 183 -7.59 5.93 -5.66
C LEU A 183 -9.04 6.31 -5.41
N ALA A 184 -9.30 6.99 -4.29
CA ALA A 184 -10.57 7.65 -4.11
C ALA A 184 -10.74 8.70 -5.22
N ARG A 185 -11.92 8.73 -5.86
CA ARG A 185 -12.23 9.80 -6.83
C ARG A 185 -12.04 11.16 -6.15
N PRO A 186 -11.26 12.08 -6.76
CA PRO A 186 -11.03 13.39 -6.17
C PRO A 186 -12.38 14.08 -5.94
N ARG A 187 -12.63 14.51 -4.71
CA ARG A 187 -13.91 15.17 -4.34
C ARG A 187 -14.05 16.60 -4.87
N GLY A 188 -13.02 17.13 -5.54
CA GLY A 188 -13.02 18.46 -6.13
C GLY A 188 -13.44 18.45 -7.60
N ARG A 189 -14.38 19.31 -7.98
CA ARG A 189 -14.58 19.67 -9.40
C ARG A 189 -13.43 20.60 -9.83
N PRO A 190 -12.79 20.38 -10.99
CA PRO A 190 -11.84 21.34 -11.51
C PRO A 190 -12.54 22.69 -11.71
N ARG A 191 -12.01 23.73 -11.06
CA ARG A 191 -12.38 25.11 -11.34
C ARG A 191 -11.51 25.55 -12.51
N ILE A 192 -12.05 25.45 -13.72
CA ILE A 192 -11.45 26.10 -14.89
C ILE A 192 -11.74 27.59 -14.72
N VAL A 193 -10.68 28.39 -14.57
CA VAL A 193 -10.74 29.86 -14.59
C VAL A 193 -10.21 30.30 -15.94
#